data_AF-A0A0F9AJQ9-F1
#
_entry.id   AF-A0A0F9AJQ9-F1
#
_cell.length_a   1.000
_cell.length_b   1.000
_cell.length_c   1.000
_cell.angle_alpha   90.00
_cell.angle_beta   90.00
_cell.angle_gamma   90.00
#
_symmetry.space_group_name_H-M   'P 1'
#
loop_
_entity.id
_entity.type
_entity.pdbx_description
1 polymer ?
#
loop_
_entity_poly.entity_id
_entity_poly.type
_entity_poly.pdbx_seq_one_letter_code
_entity_poly.pdbx_strand_id
1 'polypeptide(L)' 'MIIGDIFDEEISRLSGAVYIVDLDLDDDGLIYGVETDTGIFSGSHSTGTNPFNSDTDGDGLLDGFEVVNGFNPLLSGEES' A
#
# COMPACT_ATOMS: atom_id res chain seq x y z
N MET A 1 19.13 2.57 -9.21
CA MET A 1 20.22 2.22 -8.28
C MET A 1 20.55 3.43 -7.43
N ILE A 2 19.87 3.55 -6.29
CA ILE A 2 20.42 4.15 -5.08
C ILE A 2 20.02 3.16 -3.98
N ILE A 3 20.99 2.33 -3.62
CA ILE A 3 20.99 1.55 -2.38
C ILE A 3 21.59 2.55 -1.39
N GLY A 4 20.79 3.07 -0.45
CA GLY A 4 21.22 4.19 0.40
C GLY A 4 20.74 4.11 1.84
N ASP A 5 19.44 3.93 2.07
CA ASP A 5 18.86 4.37 3.35
C ASP A 5 18.06 3.29 4.09
N ILE A 6 18.50 2.02 4.06
CA ILE A 6 17.92 0.96 4.92
C ILE A 6 19.01 0.36 5.82
N PHE A 7 19.76 1.16 6.56
CA PHE A 7 20.61 0.63 7.63
C PHE A 7 20.88 1.65 8.74
N ASP A 8 19.84 2.24 9.34
CA ASP A 8 20.02 2.86 10.66
C ASP A 8 19.04 2.25 11.68
N GLU A 9 19.65 1.53 12.62
CA GLU A 9 19.14 1.10 13.94
C GLU A 9 18.13 -0.05 14.05
N GLU A 10 17.31 -0.37 13.04
CA GLU A 10 16.26 -1.39 13.22
C GLU A 10 16.69 -2.86 13.01
N ILE A 11 17.91 -3.11 12.53
CA ILE A 11 18.38 -4.49 12.29
C ILE A 11 18.96 -5.14 13.57
N SER A 12 19.03 -4.39 14.69
CA SER A 12 19.57 -4.88 15.97
C SER A 12 18.59 -5.69 16.81
N ARG A 13 17.29 -5.74 16.47
CA ARG A 13 16.25 -6.39 17.30
C ARG A 13 15.78 -7.77 16.82
N LEU A 14 16.11 -8.21 15.60
CA LEU A 14 15.54 -9.43 15.04
C LEU A 14 16.56 -10.57 14.97
N SER A 15 16.73 -11.20 16.12
CA SER A 15 17.22 -12.57 16.27
C SER A 15 16.34 -13.54 15.45
N GLY A 16 16.64 -13.74 14.16
CA GLY A 16 16.16 -14.87 13.37
C GLY A 16 14.98 -14.64 12.42
N ALA A 17 14.67 -13.40 12.01
CA ALA A 17 13.62 -13.16 11.03
C ALA A 17 14.09 -13.55 9.61
N VAL A 18 13.43 -14.56 9.04
CA VAL A 18 13.38 -14.80 7.60
C VAL A 18 13.01 -13.48 6.92
N TYR A 19 13.70 -13.10 5.83
CA TYR A 19 13.32 -11.98 4.97
C TYR A 19 11.94 -12.27 4.37
N ILE A 20 10.87 -11.94 5.10
CA ILE A 20 9.57 -11.74 4.48
C ILE A 20 9.76 -10.44 3.73
N VAL A 21 9.91 -10.53 2.41
CA VAL A 21 9.91 -9.37 1.52
C VAL A 21 8.67 -8.59 1.92
N ASP A 22 8.84 -7.35 2.36
CA ASP A 22 7.68 -6.53 2.66
C ASP A 22 6.91 -6.36 1.36
N LEU A 23 5.69 -6.88 1.34
CA LEU A 23 4.84 -6.87 0.15
C LEU A 23 3.85 -5.72 0.19
N ASP A 24 3.69 -5.05 1.32
CA ASP A 24 2.97 -3.80 1.47
C ASP A 24 4.02 -2.69 1.38
N LEU A 25 3.99 -1.90 0.31
CA LEU A 25 5.11 -1.02 -0.07
C LEU A 25 4.92 0.42 0.39
N ASP A 26 3.72 0.78 0.81
CA ASP A 26 3.34 2.10 1.32
C ASP A 26 2.56 2.05 2.65
N ASP A 27 2.49 0.88 3.29
CA ASP A 27 1.94 0.64 4.63
C ASP A 27 0.44 0.99 4.75
N ASP A 28 -0.34 0.79 3.69
CA ASP A 28 -1.76 1.13 3.64
C ASP A 28 -2.69 -0.06 3.94
N GLY A 29 -2.13 -1.27 4.04
CA GLY A 29 -2.84 -2.52 4.30
C GLY A 29 -3.22 -3.32 3.05
N LEU A 30 -2.85 -2.87 1.86
CA LEU A 30 -2.87 -3.62 0.61
C LEU A 30 -1.48 -4.20 0.33
N ILE A 31 -1.46 -5.33 -0.36
CA ILE A 31 -0.20 -5.91 -0.84
C ILE A 31 0.02 -5.49 -2.29
N TYR A 32 1.27 -5.29 -2.69
CA TYR A 32 1.71 -5.02 -4.07
C TYR A 32 1.02 -5.90 -5.13
N GLY A 33 0.69 -7.15 -4.79
CA GLY A 33 0.01 -8.07 -5.71
C GLY A 33 -1.46 -7.72 -6.02
N VAL A 34 -2.13 -6.95 -5.17
CA VAL A 34 -3.52 -6.47 -5.40
C VAL A 34 -3.56 -5.06 -5.99
N GLU A 35 -2.49 -4.30 -5.80
CA GLU A 35 -2.32 -2.93 -6.29
C GLU A 35 -1.69 -2.90 -7.67
N THR A 36 -2.55 -2.84 -8.69
CA THR A 36 -2.12 -3.13 -10.06
C THR A 36 -1.56 -1.93 -10.82
N ASP A 37 -1.58 -0.72 -10.24
CA ASP A 37 -1.20 0.55 -10.90
C ASP A 37 -1.88 0.73 -12.28
N THR A 38 -3.10 0.21 -12.41
CA THR A 38 -3.87 0.26 -13.66
C THR A 38 -4.77 1.48 -13.74
N GLY A 39 -5.05 2.14 -12.61
CA GLY A 39 -6.10 3.17 -12.50
C GLY A 39 -7.50 2.63 -12.75
N ILE A 40 -7.71 1.31 -12.62
CA ILE A 40 -9.02 0.66 -12.81
C ILE A 40 -9.34 -0.20 -11.59
N PHE A 41 -10.30 0.24 -10.78
CA PHE A 41 -10.80 -0.54 -9.67
C PHE A 41 -11.65 -1.72 -10.15
N SER A 42 -11.12 -2.93 -10.00
CA SER A 42 -11.79 -4.20 -10.34
C SER A 42 -12.19 -5.01 -9.09
N GLY A 43 -12.03 -4.43 -7.91
CA GLY A 43 -12.35 -5.01 -6.60
C GLY A 43 -11.12 -5.24 -5.72
N SER A 44 -11.31 -5.88 -4.55
CA SER A 44 -10.29 -6.04 -3.51
C SER A 44 -9.05 -6.88 -3.86
N HIS A 45 -9.05 -7.57 -5.00
CA HIS A 45 -7.91 -8.36 -5.47
C HIS A 45 -7.20 -7.70 -6.68
N SER A 46 -7.71 -6.55 -7.13
CA SER A 46 -7.17 -5.75 -8.23
C SER A 46 -7.71 -4.33 -8.09
N THR A 47 -7.12 -3.59 -7.17
CA THR A 47 -7.58 -2.26 -6.74
C THR A 47 -7.27 -1.18 -7.79
N GLY A 48 -6.23 -1.38 -8.58
CA GLY A 48 -5.79 -0.39 -9.56
C GLY A 48 -5.10 0.83 -8.93
N THR A 49 -4.86 0.79 -7.62
CA THR A 49 -4.10 1.77 -6.84
C THR A 49 -2.62 1.67 -7.13
N ASN A 50 -1.87 2.69 -6.72
CA ASN A 50 -0.42 2.75 -6.89
C ASN A 50 0.25 2.18 -5.63
N PRO A 51 1.01 1.07 -5.73
CA PRO A 51 1.62 0.40 -4.57
C PRO A 51 2.75 1.19 -3.87
N PHE A 52 2.97 2.45 -4.24
CA PHE A 52 3.95 3.33 -3.61
C PHE A 52 3.29 4.62 -3.13
N ASN A 53 1.96 4.64 -3.05
CA ASN A 53 1.17 5.77 -2.63
C ASN A 53 -0.07 5.29 -1.90
N SER A 54 -0.03 5.37 -0.58
CA SER A 54 -1.07 4.85 0.32
C SER A 54 -2.45 5.51 0.18
N ASP A 55 -2.55 6.61 -0.58
CA ASP A 55 -3.76 7.40 -0.87
C ASP A 55 -3.71 7.79 -2.37
N THR A 56 -4.18 6.89 -3.23
CA THR A 56 -3.98 7.00 -4.68
C THR A 56 -4.72 8.20 -5.28
N ASP A 57 -5.90 8.52 -4.78
CA ASP A 57 -6.70 9.64 -5.30
C ASP A 57 -6.46 10.98 -4.59
N GLY A 58 -5.81 10.95 -3.43
CA GLY A 58 -5.35 12.12 -2.70
C GLY A 58 -6.43 12.80 -1.87
N ASP A 59 -7.45 12.06 -1.42
CA ASP A 59 -8.55 12.60 -0.63
C ASP A 59 -8.34 12.56 0.89
N GLY A 60 -7.29 11.87 1.33
CA GLY A 60 -6.88 11.74 2.72
C GLY A 60 -7.29 10.42 3.39
N LEU A 61 -8.02 9.55 2.70
CA LEU A 61 -8.23 8.16 3.09
C LEU A 61 -7.14 7.26 2.51
N LEU A 62 -6.85 6.16 3.22
CA LEU A 62 -5.93 5.15 2.70
C LEU A 62 -6.66 4.21 1.75
N ASP A 63 -6.02 3.80 0.65
CA ASP A 63 -6.65 2.92 -0.33
C ASP A 63 -7.13 1.61 0.33
N GLY A 64 -6.30 1.03 1.20
CA GLY A 64 -6.65 -0.15 2.00
C GLY A 64 -7.84 0.07 2.95
N PHE A 65 -7.97 1.26 3.55
CA PHE A 65 -9.14 1.60 4.36
C PHE A 65 -10.41 1.62 3.50
N GLU A 66 -10.34 2.25 2.33
CA GLU A 66 -11.47 2.36 1.42
C GLU A 66 -11.93 0.99 0.92
N VAL A 67 -10.99 0.13 0.50
CA VAL A 67 -11.30 -1.23 0.04
C VAL A 67 -11.96 -2.07 1.13
N VAL A 68 -11.49 -1.96 2.38
CA VAL A 68 -12.08 -2.68 3.53
C VAL A 68 -13.50 -2.20 3.85
N ASN A 69 -13.79 -0.91 3.65
CA ASN A 69 -15.11 -0.32 3.88
C ASN A 69 -16.04 -0.38 2.66
N GLY A 70 -15.54 -0.85 1.51
CA GLY A 70 -16.31 -1.03 0.28
C GLY A 70 -16.43 0.23 -0.58
N PHE A 71 -15.56 1.22 -0.35
CA PHE A 71 -15.38 2.37 -1.21
C PHE A 71 -14.50 2.03 -2.41
N ASN A 72 -14.40 2.97 -3.35
CA ASN A 72 -13.53 2.85 -4.52
C ASN A 72 -12.31 3.76 -4.32
N PRO A 73 -11.10 3.21 -4.15
CA PRO A 73 -9.87 3.96 -3.80
C PRO A 73 -9.30 4.83 -4.93
N LEU A 74 -10.11 5.12 -5.94
CA LEU A 74 -9.76 5.96 -7.08
C LEU A 74 -10.75 7.13 -7.22
N LEU A 75 -11.65 7.31 -6.24
CA LEU A 75 -12.72 8.30 -6.25
C LEU A 75 -12.70 9.13 -4.97
N SER A 76 -12.21 10.37 -5.11
CA SER A 76 -12.14 11.30 -3.99
C SER A 76 -13.52 11.61 -3.38
N GLY A 77 -13.58 11.74 -2.06
CA GLY A 77 -14.69 12.38 -1.33
C GLY A 77 -15.70 11.41 -0.72
N GLU A 78 -15.29 10.18 -0.43
CA GLU A 78 -16.14 9.14 0.19
C GLU A 78 -16.34 9.33 1.71
N GLU A 79 -15.70 10.35 2.30
CA GLU A 79 -15.91 10.86 3.66
C GLU A 79 -17.23 11.66 3.77
N SER A 80 -18.33 11.03 4.19
CA SER A 80 -19.63 11.70 4.44
C SER A 80 -20.03 11.73 5.91
#